data_AF-A0AAU9TT78-F1
#
_entry.id   AF-A0AAU9TT78-F1
#
_cell.length_a   1.000
_cell.length_b   1.000
_cell.length_c   1.000
_cell.angle_alpha   90.00
_cell.angle_beta   90.00
_cell.angle_gamma   90.00
#
_symmetry.space_group_name_H-M   'P 1'
#
loop_
_entity.id
_entity.type
_entity.pdbx_description
1 polymer ?
#
loop_
_entity_poly.entity_id
_entity_poly.type
_entity_poly.pdbx_seq_one_letter_code
_entity_poly.pdbx_strand_id
1 'polypeptide(L)'
;MCCDAVISIFFILVLQTIYTQNITEYEFPEITIQALKLKGFRAYIPALQYPGYFTDSSNSQKTGCIPTISRVPGRVVCAGHTIFEDDFDVLREDLWQIDHYFPEDHLEHPFMSYQWPPTNPTIEVKDGTLRIQPVLQQDLPGFNNMSLFSEQLSLGD
;
A
#
# COMPACT_ATOMS: atom_id res chain seq x y z
N MET A 1 23.40 34.76 40.30
CA MET A 1 24.03 34.28 39.05
C MET A 1 23.88 32.76 38.82
N CYS A 2 23.39 31.95 39.77
CA CYS A 2 23.19 30.50 39.54
C CYS A 2 21.85 30.10 38.91
N CYS A 3 20.80 30.94 38.95
CA CYS A 3 19.48 30.57 38.45
C CYS A 3 19.42 30.47 36.91
N ASP A 4 20.06 31.41 36.20
CA ASP A 4 19.93 31.50 34.74
C ASP A 4 20.62 30.34 34.00
N ALA A 5 21.74 29.85 34.54
CA ALA A 5 22.47 28.71 33.99
C ALA A 5 21.67 27.40 34.12
N VAL A 6 20.94 27.22 35.22
CA VAL A 6 20.15 26.01 35.48
C VAL A 6 18.93 25.94 34.55
N ILE A 7 18.28 27.08 34.30
CA ILE A 7 17.15 27.18 33.36
C ILE A 7 17.62 26.87 31.94
N SER A 8 18.76 27.44 31.52
CA SER A 8 19.32 27.19 30.19
C SER A 8 19.66 25.72 29.96
N ILE A 9 20.30 25.06 30.93
CA ILE A 9 20.61 23.62 30.86
C ILE A 9 19.32 22.79 30.78
N PHE A 10 18.29 23.13 31.55
CA PHE A 10 17.02 22.43 31.51
C PHE A 10 16.35 22.53 30.13
N PHE A 11 16.35 23.71 29.51
CA PHE A 11 15.81 23.89 28.15
C PHE A 11 16.59 23.10 27.10
N ILE A 12 17.92 23.06 27.19
CA ILE A 12 18.75 22.28 26.27
C ILE A 12 18.46 20.78 26.41
N LEU A 13 18.35 20.28 27.65
CA LEU A 13 18.02 18.88 27.91
C LEU A 13 16.61 18.53 27.40
N VAL A 14 15.63 19.39 27.62
CA VAL A 14 14.26 19.18 27.11
C VAL A 14 14.24 19.16 25.58
N LEU A 15 14.93 20.08 24.91
CA LEU A 15 15.03 20.11 23.45
C LEU A 15 15.70 18.86 22.88
N GLN A 16 16.80 18.39 23.48
CA GLN A 16 17.45 17.14 23.08
C GLN A 16 16.54 15.92 23.27
N THR A 17 15.74 15.90 24.34
CA THR A 17 14.79 14.81 24.59
C THR A 17 13.66 14.80 23.57
N ILE A 18 13.11 15.97 23.20
CA ILE A 18 12.08 16.10 22.15
C ILE A 18 12.63 15.67 20.79
N TYR A 19 13.87 16.05 20.46
CA TYR A 19 14.49 15.71 19.17
C TYR A 19 14.76 14.20 19.01
N THR A 20 15.00 13.49 20.12
CA THR A 20 15.37 12.06 20.10
C THR A 20 14.17 11.11 20.16
N GLN A 21 12.96 11.59 20.47
CA GLN A 21 11.76 10.75 20.59
C GLN A 21 11.06 10.47 19.24
N ASN A 22 11.55 11.02 18.13
CA ASN A 22 10.81 11.07 16.85
C ASN A 22 11.29 10.09 15.77
N ILE A 23 12.09 9.09 16.11
CA ILE A 23 12.53 8.06 15.16
C ILE A 23 12.00 6.71 15.63
N THR A 24 10.71 6.46 15.43
CA THR A 24 10.25 5.07 15.29
C THR A 24 10.55 4.67 13.85
N GLU A 25 11.61 3.92 13.65
CA GLU A 25 11.95 3.34 12.36
C GLU A 25 10.79 2.42 11.93
N TYR A 26 10.10 2.79 10.85
CA TYR A 26 9.01 2.00 10.30
C TYR A 26 9.61 0.80 9.57
N GLU A 27 9.59 -0.37 10.21
CA GLU A 27 10.00 -1.61 9.57
C GLU A 27 8.87 -2.12 8.66
N PHE A 28 9.10 -2.10 7.35
CA PHE A 28 8.21 -2.73 6.38
C PHE A 28 8.24 -4.26 6.60
N PRO A 29 7.11 -4.91 6.93
CA PRO A 29 7.11 -6.36 7.08
C PRO A 29 7.36 -7.04 5.73
N GLU A 30 8.09 -8.15 5.75
CA GLU A 30 8.27 -8.99 4.57
C GLU A 30 6.94 -9.67 4.22
N ILE A 31 6.32 -9.24 3.12
CA ILE A 31 5.12 -9.85 2.56
C ILE A 31 5.55 -10.74 1.40
N THR A 32 5.06 -11.99 1.36
CA THR A 32 5.35 -12.89 0.24
C THR A 32 4.21 -12.84 -0.77
N ILE A 33 4.55 -12.57 -2.04
CA ILE A 33 3.63 -12.66 -3.17
C ILE A 33 3.86 -14.00 -3.89
N GLN A 34 2.79 -14.75 -4.11
CA GLN A 34 2.82 -16.02 -4.82
C GLN A 34 1.81 -16.03 -5.96
N ALA A 35 2.28 -16.43 -7.15
CA ALA A 35 1.40 -16.74 -8.27
C ALA A 35 0.63 -18.04 -8.00
N LEU A 36 -0.68 -18.01 -8.22
CA LEU A 36 -1.53 -19.19 -8.10
C LEU A 36 -1.42 -20.06 -9.35
N LYS A 37 -1.76 -21.34 -9.21
CA LYS A 37 -1.79 -22.26 -10.35
C LYS A 37 -2.97 -21.87 -11.26
N LEU A 38 -2.71 -21.78 -12.57
CA LEU A 38 -3.63 -21.33 -13.62
C LEU A 38 -3.75 -19.79 -13.74
N LYS A 39 -4.18 -19.09 -12.68
CA LYS A 39 -4.36 -17.63 -12.69
C LYS A 39 -4.46 -17.06 -11.28
N GLY A 40 -4.14 -15.77 -11.15
CA GLY A 40 -4.24 -15.05 -9.89
C GLY A 40 -2.94 -14.97 -9.10
N PHE A 41 -2.98 -14.20 -8.01
CA PHE A 41 -1.92 -14.17 -7.01
C PHE A 41 -2.48 -14.04 -5.61
N ARG A 42 -1.70 -14.49 -4.64
CA ARG A 42 -1.96 -14.27 -3.22
C ARG A 42 -0.79 -13.57 -2.57
N ALA A 43 -1.08 -12.64 -1.67
CA ALA A 43 -0.12 -12.08 -0.74
C ALA A 43 -0.42 -12.64 0.65
N TYR A 44 0.61 -13.13 1.32
CA TYR A 44 0.49 -13.70 2.66
C TYR A 44 1.65 -13.28 3.55
N ILE A 45 1.40 -13.34 4.85
CA ILE A 45 2.42 -13.10 5.87
C ILE A 45 3.13 -14.44 6.10
N PRO A 46 4.44 -14.56 5.83
CA PRO A 46 5.13 -15.81 6.08
C PRO A 46 5.08 -16.15 7.56
N ALA A 47 4.90 -17.44 7.88
CA ALA A 47 5.16 -17.92 9.23
C ALA A 47 6.67 -17.81 9.44
N LEU A 48 7.13 -16.85 10.25
CA LEU A 48 8.50 -16.88 10.74
C LEU A 48 8.65 -18.18 11.51
N GLN A 49 9.33 -19.15 10.92
CA GLN A 49 9.66 -20.40 11.57
C GLN A 49 10.79 -20.11 12.54
N TYR A 50 10.47 -19.43 13.65
CA TYR A 50 11.41 -19.28 14.75
C TYR A 50 11.73 -20.67 15.26
N PRO A 51 13.00 -21.13 15.20
CA PRO A 51 13.39 -22.42 15.71
C PRO A 51 13.32 -22.35 17.24
N GLY A 52 12.17 -22.70 17.83
CA GLY A 52 12.01 -22.70 19.28
C GLY A 52 10.59 -22.84 19.85
N TYR A 53 9.51 -22.70 19.05
CA TYR A 53 8.14 -22.83 19.59
C TYR A 53 7.57 -24.24 19.33
N PHE A 54 7.80 -25.16 20.26
CA PHE A 54 7.10 -26.44 20.32
C PHE A 54 5.69 -26.21 20.88
N THR A 55 4.66 -26.63 20.13
CA THR A 55 3.29 -26.72 20.66
C THR A 55 3.07 -28.12 21.21
N ASP A 56 2.89 -28.21 22.54
CA ASP A 56 2.52 -29.45 23.21
C ASP A 56 1.05 -29.78 22.91
N SER A 57 0.80 -31.03 22.52
CA SER A 57 -0.49 -31.51 22.03
C SER A 57 -1.27 -32.17 23.17
N SER A 58 -2.16 -31.41 23.81
CA SER A 58 -3.29 -32.00 24.53
C SER A 58 -4.57 -31.16 24.38
N ASN A 59 -5.32 -31.52 23.33
CA ASN A 59 -6.77 -31.50 23.23
C ASN A 59 -7.56 -30.29 23.77
N SER A 60 -7.53 -29.19 23.00
CA SER A 60 -8.71 -28.41 22.60
C SER A 60 -8.32 -27.63 21.36
N GLN A 61 -9.14 -27.71 20.32
CA GLN A 61 -9.01 -27.04 19.04
C GLN A 61 -8.85 -25.51 19.20
N LYS A 62 -7.60 -25.07 19.39
CA LYS A 62 -7.16 -23.67 19.31
C LYS A 62 -5.91 -23.67 18.45
N THR A 63 -6.10 -23.62 17.14
CA THR A 63 -5.05 -23.23 16.20
C THR A 63 -4.52 -21.86 16.65
N GLY A 64 -3.36 -21.87 17.30
CA GLY A 64 -2.76 -20.68 17.89
C GLY A 64 -2.43 -19.66 16.81
N CYS A 65 -3.04 -18.48 16.91
CA CYS A 65 -2.66 -17.33 16.09
C CYS A 65 -1.23 -16.94 16.46
N ILE A 66 -0.27 -17.21 15.57
CA ILE A 66 1.10 -16.73 15.74
C ILE A 66 1.09 -15.22 15.45
N PRO A 67 1.51 -14.36 16.40
CA PRO A 67 1.51 -12.92 16.19
C PRO A 67 2.41 -12.53 15.01
N THR A 68 2.06 -11.44 14.34
CA THR A 68 2.85 -10.81 13.27
C THR A 68 2.90 -9.31 13.51
N ILE A 69 3.99 -8.68 13.07
CA ILE A 69 4.15 -7.22 13.10
C ILE A 69 3.26 -6.52 12.07
N SER A 70 2.83 -7.23 11.02
CA SER A 70 1.94 -6.68 10.00
C SER A 70 0.56 -6.40 10.58
N ARG A 71 0.04 -5.20 10.33
CA ARG A 71 -1.32 -4.81 10.71
C ARG A 71 -2.16 -4.66 9.45
N VAL A 72 -3.33 -5.29 9.44
CA VAL A 72 -4.33 -5.06 8.39
C VAL A 72 -5.49 -4.27 9.00
N PRO A 73 -5.90 -3.15 8.40
CA PRO A 73 -7.04 -2.38 8.89
C PRO A 73 -8.27 -3.27 9.08
N GLY A 74 -8.93 -3.13 10.23
CA GLY A 74 -10.20 -3.81 10.52
C GLY A 74 -10.12 -5.30 10.85
N ARG A 75 -8.93 -5.94 10.87
CA ARG A 75 -8.81 -7.36 11.25
C ARG A 75 -7.50 -7.73 11.94
N VAL A 76 -7.55 -8.75 12.80
CA VAL A 76 -6.36 -9.40 13.36
C VAL A 76 -5.86 -10.44 12.36
N VAL A 77 -4.58 -10.35 11.99
CA VAL A 77 -3.90 -11.29 11.10
C VAL A 77 -2.82 -12.04 11.88
N CYS A 78 -2.61 -13.29 11.52
CA CYS A 78 -1.60 -14.16 12.13
C CYS A 78 -0.55 -14.53 11.09
N ALA A 79 0.62 -14.95 11.54
CA ALA A 79 1.65 -15.48 10.66
C ALA A 79 1.11 -16.73 9.91
N GLY A 80 1.42 -16.84 8.62
CA GLY A 80 0.86 -17.85 7.72
C GLY A 80 -0.50 -17.51 7.11
N HIS A 81 -1.14 -16.41 7.50
CA HIS A 81 -2.43 -16.02 6.93
C HIS A 81 -2.27 -15.33 5.58
N THR A 82 -3.14 -15.70 4.63
CA THR A 82 -3.38 -14.93 3.40
C THR A 82 -4.03 -13.60 3.77
N ILE A 83 -3.44 -12.51 3.30
CA ILE A 83 -3.96 -11.16 3.53
C ILE A 83 -4.60 -10.56 2.28
N PHE A 84 -4.26 -11.06 1.11
CA PHE A 84 -4.87 -10.68 -0.15
C PHE A 84 -4.84 -11.89 -1.09
N GLU A 85 -5.90 -12.12 -1.84
CA GLU A 85 -5.96 -13.15 -2.86
C GLU A 85 -6.94 -12.76 -3.94
N ASP A 86 -6.50 -12.80 -5.19
CA ASP A 86 -7.32 -12.59 -6.38
C ASP A 86 -7.05 -13.68 -7.41
N ASP A 87 -8.12 -14.20 -8.01
CA ASP A 87 -8.10 -15.21 -9.07
C ASP A 87 -8.36 -14.61 -10.46
N PHE A 88 -8.69 -13.32 -10.53
CA PHE A 88 -9.07 -12.60 -11.75
C PHE A 88 -10.19 -13.29 -12.53
N ASP A 89 -11.21 -13.82 -11.84
CA ASP A 89 -12.48 -14.19 -12.48
C ASP A 89 -13.29 -12.97 -12.90
N VAL A 90 -13.31 -11.95 -12.03
CA VAL A 90 -14.01 -10.67 -12.23
C VAL A 90 -13.12 -9.55 -11.70
N LEU A 91 -13.23 -8.35 -12.27
CA LEU A 91 -12.58 -7.17 -11.71
C LEU A 91 -13.25 -6.82 -10.36
N ARG A 92 -12.52 -7.00 -9.27
CA ARG A 92 -12.97 -6.69 -7.91
C ARG A 92 -12.57 -5.26 -7.54
N GLU A 93 -13.46 -4.32 -7.82
CA GLU A 93 -13.25 -2.87 -7.61
C GLU A 93 -13.20 -2.48 -6.12
N ASP A 94 -13.65 -3.37 -5.23
CA ASP A 94 -13.48 -3.25 -3.78
C ASP A 94 -12.05 -3.51 -3.33
N LEU A 95 -11.24 -4.19 -4.16
CA LEU A 95 -9.86 -4.57 -3.87
C LEU A 95 -8.85 -3.83 -4.75
N TRP A 96 -9.19 -3.57 -6.00
CA TRP A 96 -8.34 -2.87 -6.95
C TRP A 96 -8.80 -1.43 -7.10
N GLN A 97 -7.94 -0.50 -6.68
CA GLN A 97 -8.14 0.93 -6.86
C GLN A 97 -7.00 1.48 -7.69
N ILE A 98 -7.33 2.45 -8.53
CA ILE A 98 -6.34 3.23 -9.26
C ILE A 98 -5.76 4.24 -8.28
N ASP A 99 -4.45 4.18 -8.07
CA ASP A 99 -3.72 5.17 -7.28
C ASP A 99 -3.05 6.20 -8.20
N HIS A 100 -3.12 7.47 -7.81
CA HIS A 100 -2.58 8.60 -8.56
C HIS A 100 -1.35 9.14 -7.85
N TYR A 101 -0.19 9.03 -8.49
CA TYR A 101 1.05 9.57 -7.93
C TYR A 101 1.33 10.97 -8.46
N PHE A 102 1.38 11.93 -7.54
CA PHE A 102 1.81 13.30 -7.80
C PHE A 102 3.21 13.51 -7.22
N PRO A 103 4.25 13.71 -8.06
CA PRO A 103 5.59 13.99 -7.56
C PRO A 103 5.61 15.36 -6.87
N GLU A 104 5.85 15.36 -5.55
CA GLU A 104 5.90 16.58 -4.73
C GLU A 104 7.28 17.25 -4.73
N ASP A 105 8.31 16.54 -5.19
CA ASP A 105 9.73 16.89 -5.02
C ASP A 105 10.29 17.79 -6.12
N HIS A 106 9.69 17.79 -7.31
CA HIS A 106 10.13 18.64 -8.42
C HIS A 106 9.00 18.99 -9.39
N LEU A 107 8.86 20.27 -9.72
CA LEU A 107 7.81 20.79 -10.61
C LEU A 107 7.85 20.24 -12.04
N GLU A 108 9.02 19.77 -12.48
CA GLU A 108 9.22 19.20 -13.83
C GLU A 108 9.00 17.69 -13.90
N HIS A 109 8.66 17.02 -12.79
CA HIS A 109 8.42 15.59 -12.83
C HIS A 109 7.11 15.31 -13.58
N PRO A 110 7.12 14.36 -14.55
CA PRO A 110 5.91 13.99 -15.25
C PRO A 110 4.91 13.42 -14.24
N PHE A 111 3.71 14.00 -14.17
CA PHE A 111 2.62 13.40 -13.41
C PHE A 111 1.98 12.29 -14.25
N MET A 112 1.62 11.18 -13.60
CA MET A 112 0.91 10.08 -14.25
C MET A 112 -0.52 10.04 -13.72
N SER A 113 -1.49 10.25 -14.60
CA SER A 113 -2.90 10.10 -14.26
C SER A 113 -3.51 8.96 -15.06
N TYR A 114 -3.91 7.90 -14.36
CA TYR A 114 -4.69 6.81 -14.95
C TYR A 114 -6.16 7.20 -14.89
N GLN A 115 -6.82 7.22 -16.05
CA GLN A 115 -8.24 7.53 -16.17
C GLN A 115 -9.02 6.24 -16.39
N TRP A 116 -10.28 6.24 -15.97
CA TRP A 116 -11.18 5.10 -16.19
C TRP A 116 -12.38 5.53 -17.04
N PRO A 117 -12.22 5.60 -18.37
CA PRO A 117 -13.33 5.93 -19.24
C PRO A 117 -14.35 4.77 -19.30
N PRO A 118 -15.65 5.06 -19.43
CA PRO A 118 -16.69 4.03 -19.57
C PRO A 118 -16.60 3.27 -20.89
N THR A 119 -15.91 3.83 -21.88
CA THR A 119 -15.59 3.15 -23.16
C THR A 119 -14.08 2.92 -23.24
N ASN A 120 -13.67 1.65 -23.40
CA ASN A 120 -12.27 1.21 -23.37
C ASN A 120 -11.56 1.48 -22.03
N PRO A 121 -11.96 0.80 -20.94
CA PRO A 121 -11.35 0.99 -19.64
C PRO A 121 -9.85 0.63 -19.67
N THR A 122 -9.03 1.41 -18.93
CA THR A 122 -7.59 1.14 -18.77
C THR A 122 -7.33 -0.16 -18.01
N ILE A 123 -8.30 -0.62 -17.22
CA ILE A 123 -8.21 -1.83 -16.41
C ILE A 123 -9.43 -2.70 -16.74
N GLU A 124 -9.18 -3.96 -17.10
CA GLU A 124 -10.22 -4.96 -17.26
C GLU A 124 -9.71 -6.34 -16.84
N VAL A 125 -10.61 -7.22 -16.43
CA VAL A 125 -10.33 -8.65 -16.31
C VAL A 125 -10.89 -9.33 -17.54
N LYS A 126 -10.02 -9.97 -18.32
CA LYS A 126 -10.38 -10.68 -19.55
C LYS A 126 -9.68 -12.02 -19.61
N ASP A 127 -10.44 -13.08 -19.90
CA ASP A 127 -9.94 -14.46 -20.02
C ASP A 127 -9.12 -14.91 -18.79
N GLY A 128 -9.54 -14.52 -17.58
CA GLY A 128 -8.85 -14.88 -16.34
C GLY A 128 -7.58 -14.07 -16.06
N THR A 129 -7.36 -12.97 -16.78
CA THR A 129 -6.16 -12.12 -16.68
C THR A 129 -6.57 -10.69 -16.38
N LEU A 130 -5.99 -10.09 -15.33
CA LEU A 130 -6.03 -8.64 -15.14
C LEU A 130 -5.16 -7.97 -16.20
N ARG A 131 -5.81 -7.23 -17.11
CA ARG A 131 -5.15 -6.47 -18.16
C ARG A 131 -5.18 -5.00 -17.77
N ILE A 132 -3.99 -4.42 -17.66
CA ILE A 132 -3.79 -2.98 -17.47
C ILE A 132 -3.17 -2.45 -18.77
N GLN A 133 -3.91 -1.63 -19.49
CA GLN A 133 -3.45 -1.05 -20.74
C GLN A 133 -3.50 0.48 -20.67
N PRO A 134 -2.37 1.13 -20.35
CA PRO A 134 -2.31 2.58 -20.35
C PRO A 134 -2.55 3.11 -21.78
N VAL A 135 -3.27 4.21 -21.87
CA VAL A 135 -3.50 4.95 -23.12
C VAL A 135 -2.92 6.34 -22.94
N LEU A 136 -2.18 6.81 -23.94
CA LEU A 136 -1.66 8.17 -23.93
C LEU A 136 -2.82 9.15 -24.09
N GLN A 137 -2.93 10.13 -23.19
CA GLN A 137 -4.05 11.07 -23.21
C GLN A 137 -4.11 11.86 -24.52
N GLN A 138 -2.95 12.12 -25.15
CA GLN A 138 -2.89 12.78 -26.46
C GLN A 138 -3.49 11.99 -27.62
N ASP A 139 -3.66 10.68 -27.47
CA ASP A 139 -4.25 9.82 -28.49
C ASP A 139 -5.77 9.69 -28.29
N LEU A 140 -6.33 10.25 -27.20
CA LEU A 140 -7.75 10.19 -26.92
C LEU A 140 -8.55 11.16 -27.81
N PRO A 141 -9.73 10.75 -28.29
CA PRO A 141 -10.61 11.63 -29.06
C PRO A 141 -10.95 12.90 -28.28
N GLY A 142 -10.77 14.06 -28.91
CA GLY A 142 -11.07 15.36 -28.29
C GLY A 142 -9.90 15.99 -27.53
N PHE A 143 -8.80 15.26 -27.30
CA PHE A 143 -7.59 15.86 -26.74
C PHE A 143 -6.85 16.69 -27.79
N ASN A 144 -6.58 17.95 -27.46
CA ASN A 144 -5.85 18.89 -28.29
C ASN A 144 -5.14 19.95 -27.44
N ASN A 145 -4.30 20.79 -28.05
CA ASN A 145 -3.57 21.82 -27.30
C ASN A 145 -4.48 22.77 -26.50
N MET A 146 -5.72 23.00 -26.95
CA MET A 146 -6.65 23.85 -26.20
C MET A 146 -7.27 23.11 -25.01
N SER A 147 -7.47 21.79 -25.09
CA SER A 147 -8.00 21.01 -23.95
C SER A 147 -7.00 20.89 -22.81
N LEU A 148 -5.68 20.85 -23.12
CA LEU A 148 -4.59 20.83 -22.13
C LEU A 148 -4.65 22.00 -21.13
N PHE A 149 -5.04 23.20 -21.61
CA PHE A 149 -5.10 24.42 -20.79
C PHE A 149 -6.53 24.81 -20.39
N SER A 150 -7.51 23.95 -20.67
CA SER A 150 -8.92 24.32 -20.49
C SER A 150 -9.40 24.30 -19.03
N GLU A 151 -8.56 23.86 -18.08
CA GLU A 151 -8.90 23.55 -16.67
C GLU A 151 -10.08 22.56 -16.51
N GLN A 152 -10.68 22.11 -17.62
CA GLN A 152 -11.75 21.15 -17.69
C GLN A 152 -11.14 19.78 -17.99
N LEU A 153 -10.69 19.11 -16.93
CA LEU A 153 -10.47 17.67 -17.01
C LEU A 153 -11.84 16.99 -17.05
N SER A 154 -12.34 16.72 -18.27
CA SER A 154 -13.55 15.91 -18.46
C SER A 154 -13.23 14.45 -18.17
N LEU A 155 -13.17 14.12 -16.89
CA LEU A 155 -13.24 12.76 -16.38
C LEU A 155 -14.67 12.30 -16.66
N GLY A 156 -14.89 11.52 -17.71
CA GLY A 156 -16.23 11.07 -18.09
C GLY A 156 -16.99 10.47 -16.91
N ASP A 157 -18.32 10.67 -16.90
CA ASP A 157 -19.24 10.11 -15.90
C ASP A 157 -19.15 8.58 -15.80
#